data_AF-A0A257LJR6-F1
#
_entry.id   AF-A0A257LJR6-F1
#
_cell.length_a   1.000
_cell.length_b   1.000
_cell.length_c   1.000
_cell.angle_alpha   90.00
_cell.angle_beta   90.00
_cell.angle_gamma   90.00
#
_symmetry.space_group_name_H-M   'P 1'
#
loop_
_entity.id
_entity.type
_entity.pdbx_description
1 polymer ?
#
loop_
_entity_poly.entity_id
_entity_poly.type
_entity_poly.pdbx_seq_one_letter_code
_entity_poly.pdbx_strand_id
1 'polypeptide(L)'
;ARLGWIDFHTGLGPNGVGERIYAGRDEAAGVGRARAWWGGPDGQAITSIYDGSSTSAPLTGLMWNSAYQECPQAEVTGLALEYGTLPFGEVLQALRADQWAENHPEAPDELRAAIKRQIRDAFYTDTDAWKQQILAQGIEAVQQAVAGLAG
;
A
#
# COMPACT_ATOMS: atom_id res chain seq x y z
N ALA A 1 6.62 -16.44 -18.35
CA ALA A 1 5.43 -15.54 -18.28
C ALA A 1 5.80 -14.31 -17.44
N ARG A 2 5.06 -13.20 -17.51
CA ARG A 2 5.26 -12.02 -16.64
C ARG A 2 4.00 -11.75 -15.82
N LEU A 3 4.17 -11.27 -14.59
CA LEU A 3 3.08 -10.89 -13.70
C LEU A 3 3.36 -9.51 -13.10
N GLY A 4 2.43 -8.58 -13.31
CA GLY A 4 2.41 -7.28 -12.63
C GLY A 4 1.49 -7.35 -11.42
N TRP A 5 1.97 -6.89 -10.26
CA TRP A 5 1.21 -6.84 -9.01
C TRP A 5 1.13 -5.40 -8.53
N ILE A 6 -0.08 -4.89 -8.26
CA ILE A 6 -0.27 -3.62 -7.56
C ILE A 6 -1.21 -3.88 -6.38
N ASP A 7 -0.76 -3.50 -5.19
CA ASP A 7 -1.54 -3.55 -3.97
C ASP A 7 -1.80 -2.12 -3.49
N PHE A 8 -3.07 -1.76 -3.31
CA PHE A 8 -3.45 -0.40 -2.95
C PHE A 8 -3.75 -0.32 -1.46
N HIS A 9 -3.05 0.58 -0.78
CA HIS A 9 -3.14 0.77 0.66
C HIS A 9 -3.46 2.21 1.00
N THR A 10 -4.03 2.41 2.16
CA THR A 10 -4.28 3.74 2.73
C THR A 10 -3.86 3.71 4.19
N GLY A 11 -3.42 4.84 4.74
CA GLY A 11 -3.19 4.97 6.18
C GLY A 11 -1.81 5.49 6.57
N LEU A 12 -0.82 5.45 5.68
CA LEU A 12 0.53 5.92 5.98
C LEU A 12 1.00 7.02 5.02
N GLY A 13 1.72 8.00 5.58
CA GLY A 13 2.30 9.10 4.81
C GLY A 13 1.44 10.36 4.75
N PRO A 14 1.86 11.38 3.99
CA PRO A 14 1.14 12.65 3.84
C PRO A 14 -0.20 12.46 3.13
N ASN A 15 -1.24 13.17 3.59
CA ASN A 15 -2.60 13.06 3.05
C ASN A 15 -2.63 13.15 1.51
N GLY A 16 -3.16 12.10 0.88
CA GLY A 16 -3.35 12.01 -0.58
C GLY A 16 -2.09 11.72 -1.39
N VAL A 17 -0.91 11.65 -0.77
CA VAL A 17 0.34 11.27 -1.43
C VAL A 17 0.48 9.75 -1.41
N GLY A 18 0.68 9.15 -2.59
CA GLY A 18 0.93 7.72 -2.76
C GLY A 18 2.42 7.40 -2.74
N GLU A 19 2.91 6.80 -1.66
CA GLU A 19 4.25 6.22 -1.62
C GLU A 19 4.29 4.95 -2.47
N ARG A 20 5.28 4.87 -3.36
CA ARG A 20 5.51 3.73 -4.24
C ARG A 20 6.55 2.81 -3.61
N ILE A 21 6.08 1.73 -2.98
CA ILE A 21 6.91 0.79 -2.23
C ILE A 21 7.11 -0.48 -3.08
N TYR A 22 8.35 -0.92 -3.24
CA TYR A 22 8.64 -2.17 -3.92
C TYR A 22 8.02 -3.36 -3.19
N ALA A 23 7.17 -4.12 -3.90
CA ALA A 23 6.49 -5.31 -3.39
C ALA A 23 7.03 -6.57 -4.07
N GLY A 24 8.10 -7.13 -3.51
CA GLY A 24 8.75 -8.32 -4.04
C GLY A 24 9.85 -8.84 -3.13
N ARG A 25 10.56 -9.87 -3.58
CA ARG A 25 11.75 -10.40 -2.88
C ARG A 25 12.90 -9.39 -2.92
N ASP A 26 13.76 -9.41 -1.91
CA ASP A 26 14.97 -8.57 -1.83
C ASP A 26 16.03 -9.03 -2.86
N GLU A 27 15.76 -8.78 -4.13
CA GLU A 27 16.55 -9.20 -5.28
C GLU A 27 16.76 -8.00 -6.20
N ALA A 28 18.03 -7.69 -6.50
CA ALA A 28 18.40 -6.51 -7.30
C ALA A 28 17.70 -6.45 -8.66
N ALA A 29 17.47 -7.60 -9.30
CA ALA A 29 16.74 -7.69 -10.57
C ALA A 29 15.27 -7.26 -10.44
N GLY A 30 14.60 -7.66 -9.36
CA GLY A 30 13.21 -7.28 -9.09
C GLY A 30 13.06 -5.78 -8.81
N VAL A 31 13.95 -5.25 -7.95
CA VAL A 31 14.00 -3.81 -7.65
C VAL A 31 14.30 -3.00 -8.92
N GLY A 32 15.25 -3.45 -9.73
CA GLY A 32 15.58 -2.81 -11.01
C GLY A 32 14.39 -2.75 -11.97
N ARG A 33 13.61 -3.82 -12.09
CA ARG A 33 12.38 -3.82 -12.91
C ARG A 33 11.31 -2.88 -12.35
N ALA A 34 11.06 -2.91 -11.05
CA ALA A 34 10.10 -1.99 -10.43
C ALA A 34 10.49 -0.52 -10.64
N ARG A 35 11.78 -0.17 -10.52
CA ARG A 35 12.28 1.18 -10.84
C ARG A 35 12.10 1.54 -12.30
N ALA A 36 12.30 0.61 -13.22
CA ALA A 36 12.04 0.85 -14.64
C ALA A 36 10.55 1.11 -14.93
N TRP A 37 9.63 0.51 -14.16
CA TRP A 37 8.18 0.68 -14.38
C TRP A 37 7.64 1.95 -13.70
N TRP A 38 8.04 2.19 -12.45
CA TRP A 38 7.39 3.17 -11.58
C TRP A 38 8.36 4.17 -10.93
N GLY A 39 9.66 4.10 -11.22
CA GLY A 39 10.68 4.94 -10.59
C GLY A 39 10.73 6.39 -11.05
N GLY A 40 9.88 6.79 -12.00
CA GLY A 40 9.90 8.14 -12.57
C GLY A 40 11.16 8.41 -13.41
N PRO A 41 11.40 9.68 -13.81
CA PRO A 41 12.47 10.03 -14.74
C PRO A 41 13.89 9.69 -14.25
N ASP A 42 14.10 9.67 -12.93
CA ASP A 42 15.39 9.39 -12.28
C ASP A 42 15.46 7.99 -11.63
N GLY A 43 14.37 7.22 -11.70
CA GLY A 43 14.28 5.87 -11.13
C GLY A 43 14.22 5.84 -9.60
N GLN A 44 14.17 6.99 -8.92
CA GLN A 44 14.27 7.09 -7.45
C GLN A 44 12.93 7.15 -6.74
N ALA A 45 11.81 7.20 -7.47
CA ALA A 45 10.49 7.27 -6.86
C ALA A 45 10.04 5.97 -6.15
N ILE A 46 10.85 4.90 -6.19
CA ILE A 46 10.55 3.61 -5.54
C ILE A 46 11.33 3.48 -4.23
N THR A 47 10.59 3.32 -3.13
CA THR A 47 11.12 2.98 -1.80
C THR A 47 11.10 1.47 -1.56
N SER A 48 11.77 1.02 -0.50
CA SER A 48 11.87 -0.39 -0.12
C SER A 48 11.89 -0.56 1.39
N ILE A 49 11.20 -1.60 1.87
CA ILE A 49 11.25 -2.01 3.29
C ILE A 49 12.58 -2.68 3.66
N TYR A 50 13.42 -3.02 2.68
CA TYR A 50 14.70 -3.71 2.88
C TYR A 50 15.87 -2.75 3.12
N ASP A 51 15.80 -1.52 2.59
CA ASP A 51 16.90 -0.53 2.67
C ASP A 51 16.60 0.66 3.57
N GLY A 52 15.43 0.67 4.21
CA GLY A 52 15.00 1.71 5.14
C GLY A 52 14.52 3.00 4.47
N SER A 53 14.37 3.02 3.14
CA SER A 53 13.85 4.19 2.41
C SER A 53 12.33 4.34 2.53
N SER A 54 11.60 3.27 2.88
CA SER A 54 10.14 3.32 2.98
C SER A 54 9.63 3.85 4.31
N THR A 55 8.46 4.48 4.30
CA THR A 55 7.70 4.78 5.53
C THR A 55 7.24 3.49 6.23
N SER A 56 7.05 2.41 5.47
CA SER A 56 6.68 1.10 6.00
C SER A 56 7.86 0.42 6.69
N ALA A 57 7.57 -0.21 7.83
CA ALA A 57 8.54 -1.05 8.55
C ALA A 57 8.84 -2.35 7.78
N PRO A 58 9.91 -3.08 8.14
CA PRO A 58 10.08 -4.47 7.71
C PRO A 58 8.91 -5.34 8.17
N LEU A 59 8.35 -6.13 7.25
CA LEU A 59 7.16 -6.95 7.47
C LEU A 59 7.41 -8.43 7.15
N THR A 60 6.53 -9.30 7.65
CA THR A 60 6.47 -10.73 7.31
C THR A 60 5.05 -11.11 6.92
N GLY A 61 4.86 -12.26 6.27
CA GLY A 61 3.51 -12.70 5.83
C GLY A 61 2.95 -11.89 4.65
N LEU A 62 3.83 -11.32 3.83
CA LEU A 62 3.47 -10.39 2.76
C LEU A 62 2.72 -11.09 1.62
N MET A 63 1.57 -10.53 1.20
CA MET A 63 0.66 -11.17 0.23
C MET A 63 1.29 -11.45 -1.14
N TRP A 64 2.26 -10.64 -1.58
CA TRP A 64 2.94 -10.88 -2.86
C TRP A 64 3.71 -12.21 -2.91
N ASN A 65 3.98 -12.84 -1.77
CA ASN A 65 4.57 -14.18 -1.73
C ASN A 65 3.69 -15.22 -2.44
N SER A 66 2.37 -15.04 -2.43
CA SER A 66 1.40 -15.89 -3.13
C SER A 66 1.67 -15.94 -4.63
N ALA A 67 2.07 -14.81 -5.24
CA ALA A 67 2.35 -14.77 -6.68
C ALA A 67 3.50 -15.71 -7.06
N TYR A 68 4.52 -15.81 -6.22
CA TYR A 68 5.64 -16.73 -6.45
C TYR A 68 5.29 -18.20 -6.18
N GLN A 69 4.36 -18.47 -5.26
CA GLN A 69 3.92 -19.82 -4.91
C GLN A 69 2.99 -20.40 -5.99
N GLU A 70 2.01 -19.61 -6.41
CA GLU A 70 0.97 -20.04 -7.35
C GLU A 70 1.40 -19.89 -8.81
N CYS A 71 2.35 -18.99 -9.10
CA CYS A 71 2.86 -18.74 -10.45
C CYS A 71 4.40 -18.84 -10.50
N PRO A 72 5.02 -19.98 -10.14
CA PRO A 72 6.49 -20.12 -10.08
C PRO A 72 7.19 -19.88 -11.43
N GLN A 73 6.47 -19.99 -12.55
CA GLN A 73 6.93 -19.73 -13.91
C GLN A 73 6.92 -18.24 -14.31
N ALA A 74 6.37 -17.37 -13.47
CA ALA A 74 6.19 -15.94 -13.79
C ALA A 74 7.33 -15.09 -13.23
N GLU A 75 7.81 -14.16 -14.05
CA GLU A 75 8.62 -13.04 -13.58
C GLU A 75 7.68 -12.01 -12.93
N VAL A 76 7.72 -11.93 -11.60
CA VAL A 76 6.88 -11.01 -10.81
C VAL A 76 7.57 -9.66 -10.68
N THR A 77 6.81 -8.59 -10.92
CA THR A 77 7.19 -7.20 -10.65
C THR A 77 6.03 -6.55 -9.90
N GLY A 78 6.27 -6.11 -8.67
CA GLY A 78 5.20 -5.68 -7.76
C GLY A 78 5.43 -4.31 -7.14
N LEU A 79 4.31 -3.64 -6.88
CA LEU A 79 4.21 -2.35 -6.20
C LEU A 79 3.16 -2.43 -5.09
N ALA A 80 3.49 -1.90 -3.91
CA ALA A 80 2.49 -1.43 -2.96
C ALA A 80 2.40 0.08 -3.10
N LEU A 81 1.19 0.59 -3.31
CA LEU A 81 0.92 2.02 -3.42
C LEU A 81 0.17 2.45 -2.16
N GLU A 82 0.90 3.09 -1.25
CA GLU A 82 0.43 3.44 0.09
C GLU A 82 0.07 4.92 0.16
N TYR A 83 -1.20 5.22 0.39
CA TYR A 83 -1.71 6.58 0.39
C TYR A 83 -1.92 7.14 1.79
N GLY A 84 -1.36 8.31 2.04
CA GLY A 84 -1.57 8.98 3.31
C GLY A 84 -3.02 9.44 3.53
N THR A 85 -3.44 9.39 4.78
CA THR A 85 -4.77 9.80 5.25
C THR A 85 -4.64 10.80 6.40
N LEU A 86 -4.76 10.36 7.65
CA LEU A 86 -4.61 11.17 8.86
C LEU A 86 -3.16 11.10 9.38
N PRO A 87 -2.75 11.98 10.30
CA PRO A 87 -1.49 11.82 11.01
C PRO A 87 -1.36 10.41 11.61
N PHE A 88 -0.20 9.78 11.49
CA PHE A 88 0.00 8.38 11.88
C PHE A 88 -0.43 8.07 13.32
N GLY A 89 -0.25 9.02 14.25
CA GLY A 89 -0.71 8.87 15.63
C GLY A 89 -2.23 8.64 15.73
N GLU A 90 -3.03 9.29 14.89
CA GLU A 90 -4.49 9.13 14.85
C GLU A 90 -4.88 7.80 14.21
N VAL A 91 -4.23 7.41 13.11
CA VAL A 91 -4.43 6.09 12.47
C VAL A 91 -4.12 4.96 13.47
N LEU A 92 -3.00 5.08 14.20
CA LEU A 92 -2.61 4.12 15.21
C LEU A 92 -3.61 4.03 16.38
N GLN A 93 -4.21 5.15 16.79
CA GLN A 93 -5.24 5.13 17.83
C GLN A 93 -6.53 4.49 17.33
N ALA A 94 -6.93 4.73 16.09
CA ALA A 94 -8.07 4.06 15.49
C ALA A 94 -7.86 2.53 15.48
N LEU A 95 -6.70 2.07 15.01
CA LEU A 95 -6.32 0.65 15.02
C LEU A 95 -6.35 0.03 16.43
N ARG A 96 -5.86 0.76 17.44
CA ARG A 96 -5.90 0.32 18.84
C ARG A 96 -7.32 0.21 19.37
N ALA A 97 -8.17 1.19 19.07
CA ALA A 97 -9.57 1.18 19.49
C ALA A 97 -10.32 0.00 18.87
N ASP A 98 -10.06 -0.31 17.60
CA ASP A 98 -10.67 -1.45 16.91
C ASP A 98 -10.24 -2.79 17.51
N GLN A 99 -8.93 -2.97 17.71
CA GLN A 99 -8.40 -4.17 18.36
C GLN A 99 -8.93 -4.32 19.79
N TRP A 100 -9.13 -3.21 20.52
CA TRP A 100 -9.78 -3.22 21.82
C TRP A 100 -11.23 -3.70 21.70
N ALA A 101 -12.02 -3.17 20.75
CA ALA A 101 -13.42 -3.55 20.57
C ALA A 101 -13.59 -5.03 20.23
N GLU A 102 -12.71 -5.61 19.41
CA GLU A 102 -12.70 -7.05 19.11
C GLU A 102 -12.45 -7.91 20.35
N ASN A 103 -11.66 -7.41 21.30
CA ASN A 103 -11.35 -8.11 22.56
C ASN A 103 -12.40 -7.90 23.66
N HIS A 104 -13.38 -7.01 23.46
CA HIS A 104 -14.39 -6.64 24.46
C HIS A 104 -15.80 -6.82 23.88
N PRO A 105 -16.28 -8.06 23.62
CA PRO A 105 -17.59 -8.36 23.03
C PRO A 105 -18.79 -7.95 23.91
N GLU A 106 -18.54 -7.47 25.13
CA GLU A 106 -19.53 -6.89 26.05
C GLU A 106 -19.73 -5.38 25.92
N ALA A 107 -18.79 -4.64 25.31
CA ALA A 107 -18.94 -3.22 25.02
C ALA A 107 -20.28 -2.87 24.31
N PRO A 108 -20.88 -1.69 24.58
CA PRO A 108 -22.14 -1.30 23.94
C PRO A 108 -22.02 -1.21 22.41
N ASP A 109 -23.08 -1.60 21.71
CA ASP A 109 -23.11 -1.58 20.24
C ASP A 109 -22.85 -0.18 19.66
N GLU A 110 -23.35 0.86 20.32
CA GLU A 110 -23.10 2.26 19.93
C GLU A 110 -21.61 2.61 19.97
N LEU A 111 -20.87 2.12 20.97
CA LEU A 111 -19.43 2.35 21.08
C LEU A 111 -18.67 1.60 19.99
N ARG A 112 -19.05 0.34 19.70
CA ARG A 112 -18.44 -0.42 18.58
C ARG A 112 -18.67 0.28 17.25
N ALA A 113 -19.90 0.76 17.02
CA ALA A 113 -20.23 1.47 15.79
C ALA A 113 -19.41 2.76 15.64
N ALA A 114 -19.19 3.49 16.74
CA ALA A 114 -18.33 4.67 16.75
C ALA A 114 -16.86 4.31 16.43
N ILE A 115 -16.32 3.23 17.00
CA ILE A 115 -14.97 2.75 16.73
C ILE A 115 -14.80 2.30 15.26
N LYS A 116 -15.77 1.54 14.72
CA LYS A 116 -15.74 1.14 13.30
C LYS A 116 -15.84 2.34 12.36
N ARG A 117 -16.60 3.38 12.73
CA ARG A 117 -16.61 4.66 11.99
C ARG A 117 -15.25 5.35 12.07
N GLN A 118 -14.64 5.41 13.24
CA GLN A 118 -13.30 5.98 13.41
C GLN A 118 -12.25 5.27 12.55
N ILE A 119 -12.30 3.94 12.46
CA ILE A 119 -11.44 3.17 11.54
C ILE A 119 -11.68 3.58 10.10
N ARG A 120 -12.94 3.62 9.64
CA ARG A 120 -13.25 4.05 8.28
C ARG A 120 -12.67 5.44 8.01
N ASP A 121 -12.89 6.40 8.90
CA ASP A 121 -12.44 7.79 8.72
C ASP A 121 -10.90 7.90 8.74
N ALA A 122 -10.22 7.03 9.50
CA ALA A 122 -8.76 6.96 9.53
C ALA A 122 -8.13 6.43 8.23
N PHE A 123 -8.84 5.55 7.51
CA PHE A 123 -8.36 4.96 6.25
C PHE A 123 -9.00 5.58 5.01
N TYR A 124 -10.02 6.43 5.18
CA TYR A 124 -10.75 7.06 4.10
C TYR A 124 -11.23 8.45 4.53
N THR A 125 -10.49 9.49 4.12
CA THR A 125 -10.76 10.87 4.56
C THR A 125 -12.04 11.49 3.95
N ASP A 126 -12.67 10.79 3.00
CA ASP A 126 -13.93 11.14 2.36
C ASP A 126 -14.01 12.54 1.73
N THR A 127 -12.87 13.12 1.33
CA THR A 127 -12.86 14.39 0.58
C THR A 127 -12.73 14.15 -0.92
N ASP A 128 -13.35 15.00 -1.74
CA ASP A 128 -13.23 14.91 -3.19
C ASP A 128 -11.80 15.12 -3.66
N ALA A 129 -11.06 16.02 -3.02
CA ALA A 129 -9.65 16.27 -3.32
C ALA A 129 -8.79 15.02 -3.10
N TRP A 130 -8.94 14.35 -1.95
CA TRP A 130 -8.22 13.11 -1.67
C TRP A 130 -8.58 12.03 -2.68
N LYS A 131 -9.88 11.78 -2.93
CA LYS A 131 -10.33 10.76 -3.92
C LYS A 131 -9.74 10.99 -5.31
N GLN A 132 -9.68 12.24 -5.76
CA GLN A 132 -9.08 12.60 -7.04
C GLN A 132 -7.58 12.28 -7.08
N GLN A 133 -6.84 12.59 -6.00
CA GLN A 133 -5.42 12.29 -5.89
C GLN A 133 -5.13 10.79 -5.89
N ILE A 134 -5.91 10.00 -5.14
CA ILE A 134 -5.81 8.53 -5.11
C ILE A 134 -6.01 7.97 -6.53
N LEU A 135 -7.12 8.37 -7.17
CA LEU A 135 -7.49 7.86 -8.48
C LEU A 135 -6.45 8.20 -9.55
N ALA A 136 -5.96 9.44 -9.56
CA ALA A 136 -4.97 9.89 -10.53
C ALA A 136 -3.68 9.06 -10.44
N GLN A 137 -3.11 8.94 -9.24
CA GLN A 137 -1.87 8.17 -9.01
C GLN A 137 -2.07 6.67 -9.25
N GLY A 138 -3.23 6.12 -8.88
CA GLY A 138 -3.54 4.70 -9.08
C GLY A 138 -3.69 4.34 -10.56
N ILE A 139 -4.39 5.18 -11.33
CA ILE A 139 -4.50 5.01 -12.78
C ILE A 139 -3.13 5.10 -13.45
N GLU A 140 -2.31 6.07 -13.06
CA GLU A 140 -0.94 6.22 -13.57
C GLU A 140 -0.10 4.94 -13.32
N ALA A 141 -0.12 4.43 -12.09
CA ALA A 141 0.63 3.23 -11.72
C ALA A 141 0.16 1.98 -12.49
N VAL A 142 -1.15 1.84 -12.72
CA VAL A 142 -1.72 0.75 -13.54
C VAL A 142 -1.30 0.88 -15.00
N GLN A 143 -1.36 2.09 -15.57
CA GLN A 143 -0.91 2.33 -16.95
C GLN A 143 0.58 2.01 -17.13
N GLN A 144 1.41 2.43 -16.17
CA GLN A 144 2.83 2.10 -16.12
C GLN A 144 3.08 0.59 -16.05
N ALA A 145 2.29 -0.14 -15.25
CA ALA A 145 2.40 -1.60 -15.16
C ALA A 145 2.00 -2.30 -16.46
N VAL A 146 0.92 -1.86 -17.12
CA VAL A 146 0.48 -2.40 -18.41
C VAL A 146 1.55 -2.15 -19.48
N ALA A 147 2.15 -0.96 -19.53
CA ALA A 147 3.25 -0.65 -20.43
C ALA A 147 4.47 -1.54 -20.15
N GLY A 148 4.85 -1.70 -18.88
CA GLY A 148 5.96 -2.56 -18.47
C GLY A 148 5.75 -4.05 -18.82
N LEU A 149 4.51 -4.53 -18.81
CA LEU A 149 4.16 -5.87 -19.28
C LEU A 149 4.28 -6.03 -20.80
N ALA A 150 4.00 -4.97 -21.57
CA ALA A 150 4.02 -5.00 -23.03
C ALA A 150 5.44 -5.09 -23.64
N GLY A 151 6.46 -4.61 -22.91
CA GLY A 151 7.87 -4.65 -23.32
C GLY A 151 8.35 -3.38 -24.00
#